data_AF-V4AM06-F1
#
_entry.id   AF-V4AM06-F1
#
_cell.length_a   1.000
_cell.length_b   1.000
_cell.length_c   1.000
_cell.angle_alpha   90.00
_cell.angle_beta   90.00
_cell.angle_gamma   90.00
#
_symmetry.space_group_name_H-M   'P 1'
#
loop_
_entity.id
_entity.type
_entity.pdbx_description
1 polymer ?
#
loop_
_entity_poly.entity_id
_entity_poly.type
_entity_poly.pdbx_seq_one_letter_code
_entity_poly.pdbx_strand_id
1 'polypeptide(L)'
;MEVGSLKRIQTQIDMNRKFLFVANYLIKTKQESYVGYVDRRIKENEVKFDKDECILRESIIKQKSLMQCLHEKKSEGKCNFGKYNGASLDDLARRVEAKILENKPRIRRQRTMESLIKAGLCDGRIISEKEAQKRVKQFVSK
;
A
#
# COMPACT_ATOMS: atom_id res chain seq x y z
N MET A 1 -61.39 59.24 11.18
CA MET A 1 -60.49 58.77 12.27
C MET A 1 -59.38 57.83 11.73
N GLU A 2 -58.81 58.11 10.55
CA GLU A 2 -57.90 57.15 9.86
C GLU A 2 -56.41 57.54 9.88
N VAL A 3 -56.10 58.79 10.25
CA VAL A 3 -54.71 59.32 10.23
C VAL A 3 -53.81 58.62 11.27
N GLY A 4 -54.40 58.11 12.36
CA GLY A 4 -53.68 57.39 13.40
C GLY A 4 -53.26 55.97 13.02
N SER A 5 -54.02 55.27 12.17
CA SER A 5 -53.68 53.91 11.73
C SER A 5 -52.58 53.92 10.67
N LEU A 6 -52.65 54.86 9.73
CA LEU A 6 -51.61 55.05 8.69
C LEU A 6 -50.25 55.39 9.30
N LYS A 7 -50.18 56.28 10.30
CA LYS A 7 -48.92 56.59 11.00
C LYS A 7 -48.34 55.37 11.71
N ARG A 8 -49.17 54.53 12.33
CA ARG A 8 -48.72 53.29 12.99
C ARG A 8 -48.16 52.28 11.97
N ILE A 9 -48.82 52.13 10.83
CA ILE A 9 -48.35 51.29 9.73
C ILE A 9 -47.01 51.83 9.20
N GLN A 10 -46.87 53.13 9.02
CA GLN A 10 -45.63 53.77 8.60
C GLN A 10 -44.48 53.47 9.58
N THR A 11 -44.72 53.65 10.89
CA THR A 11 -43.71 53.34 11.92
C THR A 11 -43.34 51.87 11.96
N GLN A 12 -44.29 50.96 11.72
CA GLN A 12 -44.02 49.52 11.63
C GLN A 12 -43.15 49.20 10.42
N ILE A 13 -43.43 49.81 9.26
CA ILE A 13 -42.63 49.67 8.04
C ILE A 13 -41.20 50.17 8.28
N ASP A 14 -41.03 51.32 8.94
CA ASP A 14 -39.72 51.89 9.25
C ASP A 14 -38.93 51.01 10.24
N MET A 15 -39.59 50.44 11.24
CA MET A 15 -38.96 49.46 12.13
C MET A 15 -38.51 48.20 11.38
N ASN A 16 -39.37 47.68 10.50
CA ASN A 16 -39.03 46.50 9.69
C ASN A 16 -37.86 46.78 8.74
N ARG A 17 -37.81 47.96 8.13
CA ARG A 17 -36.67 48.38 7.28
C ARG A 17 -35.37 48.44 8.07
N LYS A 18 -35.39 49.04 9.26
CA LYS A 18 -34.23 49.10 10.16
C LYS A 18 -33.77 47.71 10.59
N PHE A 19 -34.72 46.84 10.96
CA PHE A 19 -34.43 45.46 11.32
C PHE A 19 -33.75 44.70 10.18
N LEU A 20 -34.31 44.77 8.97
CA LEU A 20 -33.73 44.12 7.79
C LEU A 20 -32.34 44.64 7.46
N PHE A 21 -32.10 45.95 7.63
CA PHE A 21 -30.78 46.54 7.43
C PHE A 21 -29.74 45.97 8.42
N VAL A 22 -30.09 45.90 9.71
CA VAL A 22 -29.24 45.33 10.75
C VAL A 22 -29.01 43.83 10.53
N ALA A 23 -30.05 43.08 10.19
CA ALA A 23 -29.96 41.65 9.92
C ALA A 23 -29.04 41.38 8.71
N ASN A 24 -29.20 42.12 7.62
CA ASN A 24 -28.35 42.00 6.44
C ASN A 24 -26.90 42.37 6.75
N TYR A 25 -26.67 43.42 7.55
CA TYR A 25 -25.33 43.78 7.99
C TYR A 25 -24.68 42.63 8.76
N LEU A 26 -25.35 42.08 9.78
CA LEU A 26 -24.84 40.96 10.57
C LEU A 26 -24.55 39.71 9.73
N ILE A 27 -25.44 39.38 8.79
CA ILE A 27 -25.24 38.25 7.86
C ILE A 27 -23.99 38.51 7.01
N LYS A 28 -23.87 39.71 6.44
CA LYS A 28 -22.72 40.09 5.61
C LYS A 28 -21.42 40.03 6.40
N THR A 29 -21.37 40.58 7.62
CA THR A 29 -20.16 40.55 8.46
C THR A 29 -19.74 39.13 8.80
N LYS A 30 -20.72 38.26 9.12
CA LYS A 30 -20.42 36.84 9.36
C LYS A 30 -19.90 36.16 8.10
N GLN A 31 -20.54 36.39 6.95
CA GLN A 31 -20.12 35.80 5.68
C GLN A 31 -18.72 36.25 5.26
N GLU A 32 -18.40 37.55 5.38
CA GLU A 32 -17.07 38.10 5.10
C GLU A 32 -15.98 37.46 5.97
N SER A 33 -16.27 37.16 7.24
CA SER A 33 -15.32 36.44 8.11
C SER A 33 -15.01 35.02 7.61
N TYR A 34 -16.01 34.34 7.03
CA TYR A 34 -15.83 33.00 6.46
C TYR A 34 -15.08 33.04 5.14
N VAL A 35 -15.26 34.06 4.30
CA VAL A 35 -14.54 34.21 3.03
C VAL A 35 -13.03 34.30 3.29
N GLY A 36 -12.60 35.14 4.23
CA GLY A 36 -11.17 35.25 4.58
C GLY A 36 -10.58 33.94 5.13
N TYR A 37 -11.36 33.16 5.87
CA TYR A 37 -10.95 31.84 6.34
C TYR A 37 -10.80 30.83 5.20
N VAL A 38 -11.77 30.79 4.27
CA VAL A 38 -11.75 29.91 3.10
C VAL A 38 -10.54 30.23 2.22
N ASP A 39 -10.30 31.50 1.90
CA ASP A 39 -9.18 31.94 1.07
C ASP A 39 -7.83 31.56 1.71
N ARG A 40 -7.70 31.75 3.02
CA ARG A 40 -6.51 31.32 3.75
C ARG A 40 -6.31 29.81 3.67
N ARG A 41 -7.39 29.03 3.82
CA ARG A 41 -7.31 27.56 3.73
C ARG A 41 -6.94 27.06 2.34
N ILE A 42 -7.44 27.72 1.29
CA ILE A 42 -7.09 27.40 -0.11
C ILE A 42 -5.58 27.61 -0.30
N LYS A 43 -5.05 28.77 0.08
CA LYS A 43 -3.61 29.06 -0.02
C LYS A 43 -2.75 28.08 0.79
N GLU A 44 -3.17 27.74 2.01
CA GLU A 44 -2.44 26.77 2.85
C GLU A 44 -2.43 25.37 2.21
N ASN A 45 -3.51 24.98 1.53
CA ASN A 45 -3.58 23.70 0.83
C ASN A 45 -2.74 23.69 -0.45
N GLU A 46 -2.74 24.77 -1.23
CA GLU A 46 -1.87 24.94 -2.41
C GLU A 46 -0.40 24.79 -2.02
N VAL A 47 0.04 25.49 -0.97
CA VAL A 47 1.43 25.41 -0.50
C VAL A 47 1.79 23.99 -0.02
N LYS A 48 0.86 23.26 0.60
CA LYS A 48 1.10 21.86 1.00
C LYS A 48 1.23 20.96 -0.22
N PHE A 49 0.33 21.12 -1.19
CA PHE A 49 0.35 20.36 -2.42
C PHE A 49 1.67 20.55 -3.18
N ASP A 50 2.13 21.80 -3.32
CA ASP A 50 3.40 22.11 -4.00
C ASP A 50 4.60 21.47 -3.31
N LYS A 51 4.62 21.43 -1.97
CA LYS A 51 5.67 20.78 -1.18
C LYS A 51 5.68 19.26 -1.40
N ASP A 52 4.51 18.64 -1.33
CA ASP A 52 4.37 17.20 -1.54
C ASP A 52 4.76 16.80 -2.97
N GLU A 53 4.39 17.62 -3.96
CA GLU A 53 4.80 17.43 -5.35
C GLU A 53 6.32 17.56 -5.52
N CYS A 54 6.95 18.55 -4.88
CA CYS A 54 8.41 18.71 -4.92
C CYS A 54 9.13 17.50 -4.33
N ILE A 55 8.67 16.98 -3.18
CA ILE A 55 9.25 15.77 -2.55
C ILE A 55 9.16 14.57 -3.51
N LEU A 56 8.01 14.39 -4.17
CA LEU A 56 7.83 13.33 -5.16
C LEU A 56 8.77 13.50 -6.35
N ARG A 57 8.86 14.71 -6.92
CA ARG A 57 9.78 15.01 -8.03
C ARG A 57 11.23 14.74 -7.65
N GLU A 58 11.67 15.17 -6.47
CA GLU A 58 13.00 14.85 -5.95
C GLU A 58 13.25 13.35 -5.83
N SER A 59 12.27 12.59 -5.33
CA SER A 59 12.38 11.14 -5.18
C SER A 59 12.56 10.45 -6.54
N ILE A 60 11.81 10.90 -7.55
CA ILE A 60 11.90 10.38 -8.92
C ILE A 60 13.25 10.71 -9.54
N ILE A 61 13.76 11.94 -9.36
CA ILE A 61 15.09 12.35 -9.86
C ILE A 61 16.19 11.53 -9.19
N LYS A 62 16.12 11.33 -7.86
CA LYS A 62 17.05 10.47 -7.12
C LYS A 62 17.01 9.03 -7.64
N GLN A 63 15.83 8.48 -7.87
CA GLN A 63 15.71 7.12 -8.41
C GLN A 63 16.27 7.01 -9.84
N LYS A 64 15.99 7.97 -10.71
CA LYS A 64 16.52 7.99 -12.09
C LYS A 64 18.03 8.10 -12.12
N SER A 65 18.61 9.01 -11.33
CA SER A 65 20.06 9.17 -11.22
C SER A 65 20.73 7.92 -10.65
N LEU A 66 20.15 7.28 -9.62
CA LEU A 66 20.65 6.00 -9.09
C LEU A 66 20.62 4.89 -10.16
N MET A 67 19.53 4.79 -10.93
CA MET A 67 19.42 3.82 -12.03
C MET A 67 20.45 4.07 -13.12
N GLN A 68 20.70 5.34 -13.45
CA GLN A 68 21.72 5.73 -14.42
C GLN A 68 23.12 5.40 -13.92
N CYS A 69 23.47 5.74 -12.68
CA CYS A 69 24.75 5.35 -12.06
C CYS A 69 24.94 3.83 -12.01
N LEU A 70 23.88 3.06 -11.73
CA LEU A 70 23.92 1.60 -11.77
C LEU A 70 24.14 1.08 -13.20
N HIS A 71 23.55 1.74 -14.19
CA HIS A 71 23.75 1.38 -15.60
C HIS A 71 25.17 1.71 -16.07
N GLU A 72 25.70 2.88 -15.72
CA GLU A 72 27.06 3.31 -16.07
C GLU A 72 28.12 2.39 -15.43
N LYS A 73 27.93 2.02 -14.15
CA LYS A 73 28.76 1.00 -13.49
C LYS A 73 28.65 -0.39 -14.11
N LYS A 74 27.52 -0.73 -14.74
CA LYS A 74 27.38 -1.98 -15.51
C LYS A 74 28.09 -1.91 -16.87
N SER A 75 28.25 -0.73 -17.46
CA SER A 75 28.92 -0.55 -18.77
C SER A 75 30.44 -0.40 -18.67
N GLU A 76 30.98 0.15 -17.58
CA GLU A 76 32.41 0.49 -17.47
C GLU A 76 33.36 -0.67 -17.12
N GLY A 77 32.87 -1.88 -16.92
CA GLY A 77 33.77 -2.99 -16.66
C GLY A 77 33.16 -4.35 -16.94
N LYS A 78 33.99 -5.25 -17.46
CA LYS A 78 33.86 -6.70 -17.25
C LYS A 78 33.94 -6.99 -15.75
N CYS A 79 32.95 -6.55 -15.02
CA CYS A 79 32.86 -6.71 -13.59
C CYS A 79 31.97 -7.90 -13.35
N ASN A 80 32.55 -8.97 -12.79
CA ASN A 80 31.82 -10.16 -12.32
C ASN A 80 30.95 -9.84 -11.09
N PHE A 81 30.35 -8.66 -11.01
CA PHE A 81 29.35 -8.38 -9.99
C PHE A 81 28.09 -9.14 -10.32
N GLY A 82 27.61 -9.87 -9.33
CA GLY A 82 26.52 -10.80 -9.51
C GLY A 82 26.96 -12.20 -9.91
N LYS A 83 28.24 -12.57 -9.76
CA LYS A 83 28.68 -13.97 -9.81
C LYS A 83 29.34 -14.38 -8.50
N TYR A 84 28.85 -15.45 -7.86
CA TYR A 84 29.50 -16.11 -6.72
C TYR A 84 30.10 -17.43 -7.23
N ASN A 85 31.42 -17.61 -7.13
CA ASN A 85 32.15 -18.76 -7.72
C ASN A 85 31.88 -18.99 -9.22
N GLY A 86 31.73 -17.91 -10.00
CA GLY A 86 31.49 -18.00 -11.44
C GLY A 86 30.05 -18.27 -11.87
N ALA A 87 29.14 -18.57 -10.94
CA ALA A 87 27.70 -18.71 -11.20
C ALA A 87 26.97 -17.39 -10.93
N SER A 88 26.00 -17.02 -11.78
CA SER A 88 25.24 -15.77 -11.59
C SER A 88 24.40 -15.80 -10.30
N LEU A 89 24.10 -14.63 -9.72
CA LEU A 89 23.24 -14.51 -8.54
C LEU A 89 21.83 -15.00 -8.84
N ASP A 90 21.35 -14.85 -10.08
CA ASP A 90 20.06 -15.39 -10.51
C ASP A 90 20.08 -16.93 -10.50
N ASP A 91 21.17 -17.56 -10.95
CA ASP A 91 21.33 -19.01 -10.86
C ASP A 91 21.44 -19.49 -9.41
N LEU A 92 22.12 -18.72 -8.56
CA LEU A 92 22.23 -19.01 -7.14
C LEU A 92 20.86 -18.89 -6.45
N ALA A 93 20.09 -17.85 -6.74
CA ALA A 93 18.74 -17.63 -6.23
C ALA A 93 17.81 -18.78 -6.63
N ARG A 94 17.81 -19.18 -7.91
CA ARG A 94 17.04 -20.34 -8.38
C ARG A 94 17.45 -21.64 -7.69
N ARG A 95 18.75 -21.85 -7.44
CA ARG A 95 19.25 -23.04 -6.71
C ARG A 95 18.83 -23.03 -5.24
N VAL A 96 18.83 -21.87 -4.60
CA VAL A 96 18.37 -21.71 -3.22
C VAL A 96 16.86 -21.96 -3.13
N GLU A 97 16.07 -21.37 -4.03
CA GLU A 97 14.63 -21.60 -4.12
C GLU A 97 14.30 -23.08 -4.39
N ALA A 98 15.03 -23.72 -5.31
CA ALA A 98 14.91 -25.15 -5.56
C ALA A 98 15.20 -25.98 -4.31
N LYS A 99 16.28 -25.68 -3.56
CA LYS A 99 16.57 -26.37 -2.29
C LYS A 99 15.50 -26.12 -1.22
N ILE A 100 14.95 -24.92 -1.14
CA ILE A 100 13.87 -24.60 -0.20
C ILE A 100 12.61 -25.40 -0.57
N LEU A 101 12.27 -25.47 -1.86
CA LEU A 101 11.16 -26.26 -2.38
C LEU A 101 11.35 -27.75 -2.09
N GLU A 102 12.54 -28.30 -2.33
CA GLU A 102 12.87 -29.69 -2.03
C GLU A 102 12.81 -30.02 -0.53
N ASN A 103 13.14 -29.06 0.33
CA ASN A 103 13.08 -29.23 1.78
C ASN A 103 11.67 -29.04 2.38
N LYS A 104 10.65 -28.69 1.58
CA LYS A 104 9.27 -28.62 2.07
C LYS A 104 8.85 -29.98 2.64
N PRO A 105 8.22 -30.03 3.84
CA PRO A 105 7.88 -31.28 4.51
C PRO A 105 7.07 -32.25 3.64
N ARG A 106 6.15 -31.71 2.84
CA ARG A 106 5.32 -32.47 1.91
C ARG A 106 6.14 -33.17 0.82
N ILE A 107 7.09 -32.47 0.19
CA ILE A 107 7.93 -33.02 -0.89
C ILE A 107 8.93 -34.03 -0.33
N ARG A 108 9.50 -33.77 0.86
CA ARG A 108 10.36 -34.76 1.55
C ARG A 108 9.61 -36.05 1.87
N ARG A 109 8.41 -35.95 2.45
CA ARG A 109 7.54 -37.10 2.76
C ARG A 109 7.19 -37.90 1.50
N GLN A 110 6.88 -37.21 0.40
CA GLN A 110 6.60 -37.85 -0.89
C GLN A 110 7.83 -38.61 -1.43
N ARG A 111 9.01 -37.99 -1.47
CA ARG A 111 10.24 -38.66 -1.93
C ARG A 111 10.61 -39.88 -1.08
N THR A 112 10.45 -39.80 0.24
CA THR A 112 10.67 -40.95 1.13
C THR A 112 9.68 -42.08 0.87
N MET A 113 8.42 -41.74 0.59
CA MET A 113 7.40 -42.74 0.25
C MET A 113 7.67 -43.38 -1.10
N GLU A 114 8.04 -42.59 -2.12
CA GLU A 114 8.46 -43.10 -3.43
C GLU A 114 9.70 -44.00 -3.33
N SER A 115 10.69 -43.64 -2.48
CA SER A 115 11.85 -44.50 -2.25
C SER A 115 11.50 -45.80 -1.53
N LEU A 116 10.55 -45.77 -0.58
CA LEU A 116 10.10 -46.97 0.13
C LEU A 116 9.25 -47.87 -0.78
N ILE A 117 8.43 -47.30 -1.65
CA ILE A 117 7.68 -48.04 -2.67
C ILE A 117 8.67 -48.68 -3.65
N LYS A 118 9.66 -47.93 -4.16
CA LYS A 118 10.69 -48.46 -5.04
C LYS A 118 11.53 -49.56 -4.38
N ALA A 119 11.94 -49.37 -3.13
CA ALA A 119 12.65 -50.39 -2.36
C ALA A 119 11.78 -51.64 -2.13
N GLY A 120 10.50 -51.46 -1.79
CA GLY A 120 9.55 -52.57 -1.65
C GLY A 120 9.30 -53.34 -2.96
N LEU A 121 9.32 -52.64 -4.10
CA LEU A 121 9.23 -53.24 -5.43
C LEU A 121 10.52 -54.00 -5.81
N CYS A 122 11.70 -53.48 -5.44
CA CYS A 122 12.98 -54.13 -5.69
C CYS A 122 13.25 -55.35 -4.79
N ASP A 123 12.82 -55.30 -3.51
CA ASP A 123 13.03 -56.37 -2.54
C ASP A 123 11.92 -57.45 -2.55
N GLY A 124 10.87 -57.26 -3.35
CA GLY A 124 9.82 -58.27 -3.61
C GLY A 124 9.02 -58.73 -2.39
N ARG A 125 9.07 -58.01 -1.26
CA ARG A 125 8.34 -58.41 -0.05
C ARG A 125 6.97 -57.74 0.00
N ILE A 126 5.91 -58.54 -0.15
CA ILE A 126 4.54 -58.12 0.11
C ILE A 126 4.38 -57.97 1.63
N ILE A 127 4.39 -56.72 2.11
CA ILE A 127 4.19 -56.40 3.53
C ILE A 127 2.71 -56.59 3.87
N SER A 128 2.41 -57.22 5.01
CA SER A 128 1.03 -57.39 5.46
C SER A 128 0.36 -56.05 5.79
N GLU A 129 -0.95 -55.94 5.55
CA GLU A 129 -1.71 -54.69 5.72
C GLU A 129 -1.58 -54.09 7.14
N LYS A 130 -1.43 -54.95 8.16
CA LYS A 130 -1.23 -54.56 9.55
C LYS A 130 0.13 -53.91 9.82
N GLU A 131 1.20 -54.37 9.15
CA GLU A 131 2.53 -53.77 9.26
C GLU A 131 2.63 -52.46 8.48
N ALA A 132 1.95 -52.36 7.33
CA ALA A 132 1.85 -51.11 6.56
C ALA A 132 1.18 -50.01 7.39
N GLN A 133 0.03 -50.31 8.04
CA GLN A 133 -0.66 -49.35 8.90
C GLN A 133 0.17 -48.91 10.10
N LYS A 134 0.94 -49.82 10.72
CA LYS A 134 1.85 -49.49 11.84
C LYS A 134 2.96 -48.52 11.42
N ARG A 135 3.60 -48.77 10.28
CA ARG A 135 4.66 -47.88 9.76
C ARG A 135 4.09 -46.52 9.37
N VAL A 136 2.95 -46.47 8.67
CA VAL A 136 2.29 -45.21 8.31
C VAL A 136 1.90 -44.39 9.54
N LYS A 137 1.34 -45.01 10.59
CA LYS A 137 1.00 -44.30 11.84
C LYS A 137 2.22 -43.73 12.56
N GLN A 138 3.35 -44.45 12.59
CA GLN A 138 4.62 -43.93 13.15
C GLN A 138 5.18 -42.73 12.37
N PHE A 139 4.85 -42.60 11.07
CA PHE A 139 5.31 -41.50 10.22
C PHE A 139 4.44 -40.23 10.31
N VAL A 140 3.15 -40.34 10.67
CA VAL A 140 2.24 -39.19 10.78
C VAL A 140 2.33 -38.50 12.15
N SER A 141 2.77 -39.20 13.19
CA SER A 141 2.82 -38.68 14.57
C SER A 141 4.11 -37.93 14.95
N LYS A 142 4.96 -37.55 14.00
CA LYS A 142 6.16 -36.71 14.22
C LYS A 142 6.15 -35.47 13.33
#